data_AF-A0A815XPD6-F1
#
_entry.id   AF-A0A815XPD6-F1
#
_cell.length_a   1.000
_cell.length_b   1.000
_cell.length_c   1.000
_cell.angle_alpha   90.00
_cell.angle_beta   90.00
_cell.angle_gamma   90.00
#
_symmetry.space_group_name_H-M   'P 1'
#
loop_
_entity.id
_entity.type
_entity.pdbx_description
1 polymer ?
#
loop_
_entity_poly.entity_id
_entity_poly.type
_entity_poly.pdbx_seq_one_letter_code
_entity_poly.pdbx_strand_id
1 'polypeptide(L)'
;MMNRNNPCSRGIQLRVWLNEQNNSTTNTCLCPPSYYGDHCQNQNQRVSLTMAFRVMSDSRSTLFTIIISLIDDSEQRIIHSYEQLSYLSIRDCKTKFNVYLVYSNRPKSQTRNYSIHVDIYEKISLNYRASFLYPIEFPFLPVHRLAFIVTIPSSKDFIESCSNLKCIHAKCVMYSNSRDHSTYCQCNAGWSGQYCTIPYNCNCSSDSKCIGLSSHNRSICICPMNRFGYRCLLTDPICQRNNHSMCLNGGTCIPTDEYALPHKDFYCICPIGYIGERCEIAEKKIHILFEKNIIISQ
;
A
#
# COMPACT_ATOMS: atom_id res chain seq x y z
N MET A 1 -16.80 -26.14 -16.46
CA MET A 1 -17.37 -26.09 -17.82
C MET A 1 -17.44 -24.64 -18.26
N MET A 2 -16.62 -24.22 -19.23
CA MET A 2 -16.66 -22.86 -19.79
C MET A 2 -17.91 -22.72 -20.64
N ASN A 3 -18.80 -21.81 -20.25
CA ASN A 3 -20.02 -21.52 -21.00
C ASN A 3 -19.63 -20.87 -22.34
N ARG A 4 -19.87 -21.55 -23.46
CA ARG A 4 -19.40 -21.19 -24.81
C ARG A 4 -20.03 -19.91 -25.40
N ASN A 5 -20.94 -19.24 -24.68
CA ASN A 5 -21.66 -18.06 -25.16
C ASN A 5 -21.48 -16.81 -24.29
N ASN A 6 -20.33 -16.62 -23.62
CA ASN A 6 -20.05 -15.32 -23.00
C ASN A 6 -19.33 -14.40 -24.00
N PRO A 7 -19.99 -13.38 -24.56
CA PRO A 7 -19.35 -12.45 -25.50
C PRO A 7 -18.20 -11.68 -24.84
N CYS A 8 -18.21 -11.53 -23.52
CA CYS A 8 -17.20 -10.76 -22.80
C CYS A 8 -15.96 -11.54 -22.38
N SER A 9 -15.74 -12.75 -22.89
CA SER A 9 -14.58 -13.60 -22.56
C SER A 9 -14.35 -13.75 -21.05
N ARG A 10 -13.40 -12.99 -20.47
CA ARG A 10 -13.01 -12.96 -19.04
C ARG A 10 -13.68 -11.82 -18.24
N GLY A 11 -14.50 -11.02 -18.89
CA GLY A 11 -15.26 -9.91 -18.31
C GLY A 11 -16.73 -10.23 -18.06
N ILE A 12 -17.44 -9.22 -17.59
CA ILE A 12 -18.87 -9.28 -17.25
C ILE A 12 -19.66 -8.56 -18.33
N GLN A 13 -20.67 -9.20 -18.89
CA GLN A 13 -21.59 -8.56 -19.82
C GLN A 13 -22.55 -7.64 -19.07
N LEU A 14 -22.63 -6.40 -19.53
CA LEU A 14 -23.54 -5.38 -19.03
C LEU A 14 -24.49 -4.93 -20.13
N ARG A 15 -25.70 -4.55 -19.73
CA ARG A 15 -26.65 -3.85 -20.59
C ARG A 15 -26.75 -2.41 -20.10
N VAL A 16 -26.33 -1.47 -20.93
CA VAL A 16 -26.31 -0.04 -20.62
C VAL A 16 -27.48 0.64 -21.33
N TRP A 17 -28.19 1.47 -20.60
CA TRP A 17 -29.29 2.28 -21.12
C TRP A 17 -28.71 3.55 -21.74
N LEU A 18 -28.96 3.74 -23.04
CA LEU A 18 -28.52 4.93 -23.78
C LEU A 18 -29.55 6.06 -23.68
N ASN A 19 -30.84 5.71 -23.66
CA ASN A 19 -31.92 6.65 -23.45
C ASN A 19 -33.09 5.94 -22.75
N GLU A 20 -33.47 6.44 -21.58
CA GLU A 20 -34.58 5.90 -20.79
C GLU A 20 -35.94 6.11 -21.47
N GLN A 21 -36.12 7.19 -22.23
CA GLN A 21 -37.40 7.52 -22.86
C GLN A 21 -37.73 6.62 -24.06
N ASN A 22 -36.69 6.16 -24.78
CA ASN A 22 -36.84 5.33 -25.97
C ASN A 22 -36.54 3.84 -25.71
N ASN A 23 -36.34 3.43 -24.45
CA ASN A 23 -35.90 2.09 -24.08
C ASN A 23 -34.67 1.58 -24.89
N SER A 24 -33.78 2.50 -25.29
CA SER A 24 -32.63 2.14 -26.10
C SER A 24 -31.54 1.56 -25.20
N THR A 25 -31.17 0.31 -25.45
CA THR A 25 -30.14 -0.39 -24.68
C THR A 25 -29.04 -0.90 -25.60
N THR A 26 -27.81 -0.93 -25.09
CA THR A 26 -26.67 -1.55 -25.75
C THR A 26 -25.99 -2.54 -24.81
N ASN A 27 -25.43 -3.61 -25.38
CA ASN A 27 -24.63 -4.55 -24.61
C ASN A 27 -23.16 -4.12 -24.67
N THR A 28 -22.49 -4.11 -23.53
CA THR A 28 -21.07 -3.82 -23.41
C THR A 28 -20.41 -4.77 -22.43
N CYS A 29 -19.09 -4.79 -22.37
CA CYS A 29 -18.32 -5.65 -21.48
C CYS A 29 -17.56 -4.82 -20.45
N LEU A 30 -17.73 -5.14 -19.18
CA LEU A 30 -16.88 -4.64 -18.11
C LEU A 30 -15.68 -5.57 -17.94
N CYS A 31 -14.50 -5.08 -18.34
CA CYS A 31 -13.28 -5.85 -18.26
C CYS A 31 -12.58 -5.69 -16.90
N PRO A 32 -12.11 -6.77 -16.28
CA PRO A 32 -11.21 -6.67 -15.13
C PRO A 32 -9.89 -6.00 -15.55
N PRO A 33 -9.14 -5.38 -14.62
CA PRO A 33 -7.93 -4.59 -14.95
C PRO A 33 -6.84 -5.33 -15.75
N SER A 34 -6.83 -6.65 -15.65
CA SER A 34 -5.89 -7.54 -16.38
C SER A 34 -6.25 -7.74 -17.86
N TYR A 35 -7.41 -7.27 -18.32
CA TYR A 35 -7.90 -7.48 -19.68
C TYR A 35 -8.52 -6.20 -20.26
N TYR A 36 -8.57 -6.09 -21.58
CA TYR A 36 -9.14 -4.95 -22.29
C TYR A 36 -9.65 -5.30 -23.70
N GLY A 37 -10.28 -4.33 -24.36
CA GLY A 37 -10.99 -4.49 -25.63
C GLY A 37 -12.49 -4.70 -25.41
N ASP A 38 -13.27 -4.54 -26.47
CA ASP A 38 -14.75 -4.53 -26.39
C ASP A 38 -15.34 -5.85 -25.87
N HIS A 39 -14.58 -6.94 -25.97
CA HIS A 39 -14.95 -8.29 -25.52
C HIS A 39 -13.98 -8.82 -24.45
N CYS A 40 -13.18 -7.95 -23.84
CA CYS A 40 -12.11 -8.30 -22.89
C CYS A 40 -11.15 -9.38 -23.41
N GLN A 41 -10.88 -9.35 -24.72
CA GLN A 41 -10.11 -10.36 -25.44
C GLN A 41 -8.60 -10.19 -25.30
N ASN A 42 -8.13 -8.96 -25.04
CA ASN A 42 -6.72 -8.65 -24.97
C ASN A 42 -6.21 -8.66 -23.54
N GLN A 43 -5.02 -9.22 -23.32
CA GLN A 43 -4.40 -9.24 -22.01
C GLN A 43 -3.61 -7.96 -21.77
N ASN A 44 -3.84 -7.32 -20.64
CA ASN A 44 -3.13 -6.12 -20.24
C ASN A 44 -1.71 -6.44 -19.75
N GLN A 45 -0.75 -5.62 -20.15
CA GLN A 45 0.62 -5.71 -19.65
C GLN A 45 0.63 -5.30 -18.18
N ARG A 46 1.28 -6.10 -17.33
CA ARG A 46 1.26 -5.89 -15.88
C ARG A 46 2.43 -6.55 -15.15
N VAL A 47 2.60 -6.15 -13.91
CA VAL A 47 3.45 -6.79 -12.91
C VAL A 47 2.54 -7.51 -11.92
N SER A 48 2.74 -8.83 -11.81
CA SER A 48 2.12 -9.70 -10.82
C SER A 48 3.13 -9.89 -9.70
N LEU A 49 2.87 -9.25 -8.58
CA LEU A 49 3.80 -9.16 -7.46
C LEU A 49 3.28 -9.98 -6.26
N THR A 50 4.14 -10.78 -5.65
CA THR A 50 3.86 -11.41 -4.35
C THR A 50 4.82 -10.85 -3.30
N MET A 51 4.30 -10.15 -2.30
CA MET A 51 5.10 -9.59 -1.21
C MET A 51 4.79 -10.24 0.13
N ALA A 52 5.83 -10.44 0.92
CA ALA A 52 5.72 -10.76 2.34
C ALA A 52 6.52 -9.73 3.15
N PHE A 53 6.00 -9.36 4.32
CA PHE A 53 6.62 -8.35 5.17
C PHE A 53 7.09 -8.95 6.49
N ARG A 54 8.25 -8.52 6.95
CA ARG A 54 8.82 -8.85 8.26
C ARG A 54 9.10 -7.55 9.02
N VAL A 55 8.90 -7.56 10.33
CA VAL A 55 9.09 -6.37 11.18
C VAL A 55 10.01 -6.70 12.33
N MET A 56 10.84 -5.71 12.71
CA MET A 56 11.65 -5.79 13.92
C MET A 56 10.81 -5.88 15.20
N SER A 57 11.38 -6.44 16.27
CA SER A 57 10.64 -6.76 17.49
C SER A 57 10.00 -5.56 18.18
N ASP A 58 10.61 -4.38 18.05
CA ASP A 58 10.14 -3.13 18.65
C ASP A 58 8.86 -2.57 18.00
N SER A 59 8.53 -3.03 16.80
CA SER A 59 7.44 -2.46 16.00
C SER A 59 6.35 -3.49 15.67
N ARG A 60 6.29 -4.61 16.42
CA ARG A 60 5.31 -5.69 16.19
C ARG A 60 3.84 -5.26 16.32
N SER A 61 3.59 -4.30 17.22
CA SER A 61 2.27 -3.74 17.48
C SER A 61 1.98 -2.49 16.64
N THR A 62 2.91 -2.08 15.77
CA THR A 62 2.73 -0.92 14.90
C THR A 62 1.93 -1.31 13.67
N LEU A 63 0.84 -0.59 13.44
CA LEU A 63 0.07 -0.70 12.20
C LEU A 63 0.74 0.14 11.12
N PHE A 64 1.07 -0.48 10.00
CA PHE A 64 1.70 0.18 8.85
C PHE A 64 0.69 0.35 7.71
N THR A 65 0.86 1.42 6.94
CA THR A 65 0.36 1.52 5.57
C THR A 65 1.52 1.36 4.61
N ILE A 66 1.37 0.44 3.69
CA ILE A 66 2.37 0.13 2.67
C ILE A 66 1.79 0.50 1.32
N ILE A 67 2.49 1.35 0.58
CA ILE A 67 2.10 1.80 -0.75
C ILE A 67 3.08 1.18 -1.73
N ILE A 68 2.56 0.39 -2.67
CA ILE A 68 3.34 -0.32 -3.67
C ILE A 68 2.99 0.29 -5.03
N SER A 69 3.94 0.99 -5.63
CA SER A 69 3.74 1.77 -6.85
C SER A 69 4.59 1.24 -8.01
N LEU A 70 4.03 1.20 -9.20
CA LEU A 70 4.77 1.00 -10.44
C LEU A 70 5.15 2.37 -11.01
N ILE A 71 6.44 2.67 -11.03
CA ILE A 71 6.97 3.96 -11.49
C ILE A 71 7.85 3.78 -12.72
N ASP A 72 8.01 4.86 -13.49
CA ASP A 72 9.01 4.97 -14.55
C ASP A 72 10.19 5.89 -14.16
N ASP A 73 11.20 5.89 -15.02
CA ASP A 73 12.42 6.70 -14.92
C ASP A 73 12.32 8.05 -15.65
N SER A 74 11.11 8.51 -15.99
CA SER A 74 10.95 9.82 -16.62
C SER A 74 11.17 10.95 -15.61
N GLU A 75 11.46 12.17 -16.10
CA GLU A 75 11.56 13.37 -15.26
C GLU A 75 10.27 13.65 -14.47
N GLN A 76 9.12 13.27 -15.02
CA GLN A 76 7.82 13.36 -14.33
C GLN A 76 7.63 12.26 -13.28
N ARG A 77 8.44 11.18 -13.33
CA ARG A 77 8.39 10.01 -12.46
C ARG A 77 6.96 9.50 -12.30
N ILE A 78 6.38 9.05 -13.40
CA ILE A 78 4.95 8.74 -13.48
C ILE A 78 4.64 7.50 -12.64
N ILE A 79 3.62 7.60 -11.78
CA ILE A 79 3.05 6.45 -11.06
C ILE A 79 1.98 5.82 -11.95
N HIS A 80 2.31 4.74 -12.65
CA HIS A 80 1.40 4.08 -13.58
C HIS A 80 0.18 3.49 -12.89
N SER A 81 0.42 2.78 -11.80
CA SER A 81 -0.57 2.23 -10.88
C SER A 81 0.06 2.03 -9.51
N TYR A 82 -0.79 1.89 -8.50
CA TYR A 82 -0.35 1.65 -7.14
C TYR A 82 -1.38 0.79 -6.41
N GLU A 83 -0.94 0.15 -5.34
CA GLU A 83 -1.77 -0.57 -4.38
C GLU A 83 -1.44 -0.07 -2.98
N GLN A 84 -2.44 -0.01 -2.11
CA GLN A 84 -2.26 0.42 -0.73
C GLN A 84 -2.87 -0.62 0.21
N LEU A 85 -2.04 -1.12 1.13
CA LEU A 85 -2.47 -2.14 2.11
C LEU A 85 -2.10 -1.73 3.53
N SER A 86 -2.91 -2.15 4.50
CA SER A 86 -2.57 -2.05 5.91
C SER A 86 -1.97 -3.36 6.41
N TYR A 87 -0.83 -3.27 7.09
CA TYR A 87 -0.09 -4.42 7.60
C TYR A 87 0.16 -4.29 9.10
N LEU A 88 -0.18 -5.34 9.84
CA LEU A 88 0.10 -5.46 11.27
C LEU A 88 0.79 -6.79 11.55
N SER A 89 2.02 -6.76 12.08
CA SER A 89 2.85 -7.97 12.20
C SER A 89 2.21 -9.09 13.02
N ILE A 90 1.48 -8.76 14.10
CA ILE A 90 0.84 -9.78 14.96
C ILE A 90 -0.28 -10.53 14.23
N ARG A 91 -0.91 -9.91 13.22
CA ARG A 91 -1.99 -10.47 12.41
C ARG A 91 -1.47 -11.09 11.10
N ASP A 92 -0.56 -10.40 10.43
CA ASP A 92 -0.28 -10.60 9.00
C ASP A 92 1.11 -11.21 8.70
N CYS A 93 1.91 -11.57 9.71
CA CYS A 93 3.28 -12.03 9.47
C CYS A 93 3.41 -13.29 8.59
N LYS A 94 2.36 -14.09 8.46
CA LYS A 94 2.30 -15.27 7.57
C LYS A 94 1.62 -14.99 6.23
N THR A 95 1.03 -13.80 6.08
CA THR A 95 0.26 -13.41 4.90
C THR A 95 1.19 -13.07 3.74
N LYS A 96 0.87 -13.58 2.56
CA LYS A 96 1.50 -13.21 1.29
C LYS A 96 0.53 -12.35 0.50
N PHE A 97 0.90 -11.12 0.23
CA PHE A 97 0.08 -10.15 -0.48
C PHE A 97 0.32 -10.29 -1.98
N ASN A 98 -0.74 -10.59 -2.74
CA ASN A 98 -0.67 -10.66 -4.20
C ASN A 98 -1.23 -9.36 -4.78
N VAL A 99 -0.37 -8.61 -5.47
CA VAL A 99 -0.64 -7.27 -6.00
C VAL A 99 -0.46 -7.27 -7.51
N TYR A 100 -1.36 -6.61 -8.24
CA TYR A 100 -1.31 -6.51 -9.70
C TYR A 100 -1.17 -5.06 -10.13
N LEU A 101 0.04 -4.66 -10.52
CA LEU A 101 0.34 -3.32 -11.00
C LEU A 101 0.29 -3.27 -12.52
N VAL A 102 -0.50 -2.35 -13.06
CA VAL A 102 -0.76 -2.20 -14.49
C VAL A 102 -0.02 -0.97 -15.04
N TYR A 103 0.51 -1.09 -16.25
CA TYR A 103 1.09 0.06 -16.97
C TYR A 103 -0.04 0.96 -17.50
N SER A 104 0.12 2.27 -17.40
CA SER A 104 -0.91 3.24 -17.85
C SER A 104 -1.14 3.21 -19.35
N ASN A 105 -0.07 2.91 -20.11
CA ASN A 105 -0.09 2.89 -21.57
C ASN A 105 -0.14 1.45 -22.06
N ARG A 106 -0.90 1.22 -23.13
CA ARG A 106 -1.08 -0.08 -23.78
C ARG A 106 -0.71 0.05 -25.26
N PRO A 107 0.44 -0.47 -25.73
CA PRO A 107 1.50 -1.10 -24.94
C PRO A 107 2.30 -0.10 -24.08
N LYS A 108 3.03 -0.61 -23.09
CA LYS A 108 4.02 0.16 -22.33
C LYS A 108 5.17 0.60 -23.23
N SER A 109 5.84 1.69 -22.84
CA SER A 109 6.98 2.20 -23.60
C SER A 109 8.15 1.24 -23.54
N GLN A 110 8.77 0.92 -24.67
CA GLN A 110 9.98 0.08 -24.71
C GLN A 110 11.25 0.86 -24.38
N THR A 111 11.20 2.19 -24.40
CA THR A 111 12.35 3.08 -24.15
C THR A 111 12.51 3.47 -22.68
N ARG A 112 11.51 3.18 -21.84
CA ARG A 112 11.50 3.54 -20.41
C ARG A 112 11.88 2.35 -19.55
N ASN A 113 12.59 2.63 -18.46
CA ASN A 113 12.78 1.64 -17.41
C ASN A 113 11.70 1.80 -16.36
N TYR A 114 11.30 0.67 -15.79
CA TYR A 114 10.23 0.61 -14.81
C TYR A 114 10.76 0.01 -13.52
N SER A 115 10.22 0.47 -12.40
CA SER A 115 10.59 -0.02 -11.08
C SER A 115 9.36 -0.12 -10.19
N ILE A 116 9.41 -1.04 -9.24
CA ILE A 116 8.45 -1.11 -8.13
C ILE A 116 9.03 -0.27 -6.99
N HIS A 117 8.30 0.76 -6.62
CA HIS A 117 8.61 1.63 -5.49
C HIS A 117 7.67 1.29 -4.34
N VAL A 118 8.22 0.97 -3.17
CA VAL A 118 7.42 0.69 -1.98
C VAL A 118 7.73 1.72 -0.92
N ASP A 119 6.72 2.47 -0.50
CA ASP A 119 6.82 3.38 0.65
C ASP A 119 6.08 2.79 1.86
N ILE A 120 6.66 2.94 3.04
CA ILE A 120 6.09 2.43 4.30
C ILE A 120 5.91 3.59 5.27
N TYR A 121 4.69 3.70 5.80
CA TYR A 121 4.31 4.68 6.80
C TYR A 121 3.65 3.98 7.99
N GLU A 122 3.76 4.58 9.18
CA GLU A 122 2.90 4.23 10.30
C GLU A 122 1.49 4.76 10.05
N LYS A 123 0.47 3.92 10.21
CA LYS A 123 -0.92 4.27 9.88
C LYS A 123 -1.48 5.37 10.80
N ILE A 124 -1.12 5.32 12.08
CA ILE A 124 -1.68 6.20 13.11
C ILE A 124 -1.00 7.57 13.09
N SER A 125 0.33 7.59 13.14
CA SER A 125 1.11 8.83 13.20
C SER A 125 1.41 9.45 11.82
N LEU A 126 1.20 8.69 10.72
CA LEU A 126 1.62 9.04 9.36
C LEU A 126 3.13 9.29 9.21
N ASN A 127 3.92 8.80 10.18
CA ASN A 127 5.37 8.87 10.15
C ASN A 127 5.91 7.95 9.07
N TYR A 128 6.86 8.47 8.30
CA TYR A 128 7.57 7.72 7.27
C TYR A 128 8.60 6.78 7.91
N ARG A 129 8.70 5.54 7.40
CA ARG A 129 9.61 4.51 7.93
C ARG A 129 10.75 4.19 6.98
N ALA A 130 10.42 3.81 5.75
CA ALA A 130 11.39 3.33 4.79
C ALA A 130 10.78 3.26 3.40
N SER A 131 11.67 3.21 2.40
CA SER A 131 11.29 2.98 1.02
C SER A 131 12.25 2.03 0.34
N PHE A 132 11.70 1.29 -0.60
CA PHE A 132 12.39 0.24 -1.32
C PHE A 132 12.20 0.46 -2.82
N LEU A 133 13.23 0.15 -3.61
CA LEU A 133 13.18 0.23 -5.05
C LEU A 133 13.60 -1.10 -5.66
N TYR A 134 12.72 -1.70 -6.46
CA TYR A 134 13.00 -2.95 -7.17
C TYR A 134 12.91 -2.71 -8.69
N PRO A 135 14.04 -2.66 -9.42
CA PRO A 135 14.03 -2.47 -10.85
C PRO A 135 13.42 -3.67 -11.58
N ILE A 136 12.78 -3.43 -12.73
CA ILE A 136 12.21 -4.46 -13.60
C ILE A 136 13.20 -4.74 -14.74
N GLU A 137 13.91 -5.86 -14.66
CA GLU A 137 15.03 -6.18 -15.56
C GLU A 137 14.61 -6.61 -16.98
N PHE A 138 13.43 -7.22 -17.16
CA PHE A 138 13.04 -7.86 -18.42
C PHE A 138 11.85 -7.20 -19.13
N PRO A 139 11.89 -5.88 -19.43
CA PRO A 139 10.73 -5.10 -19.83
C PRO A 139 9.99 -5.63 -21.07
N PHE A 140 10.58 -6.51 -21.88
CA PHE A 140 9.89 -7.17 -23.00
C PHE A 140 8.74 -8.11 -22.58
N LEU A 141 8.75 -8.67 -21.36
CA LEU A 141 7.68 -9.61 -20.96
C LEU A 141 6.34 -8.86 -20.74
N PRO A 142 5.24 -9.34 -21.35
CA PRO A 142 3.90 -8.75 -21.15
C PRO A 142 3.44 -8.85 -19.69
N VAL A 143 3.74 -9.97 -19.02
CA VAL A 143 3.42 -10.18 -17.60
C VAL A 143 4.69 -10.55 -16.85
N HIS A 144 5.10 -9.70 -15.92
CA HIS A 144 6.22 -9.97 -15.01
C HIS A 144 5.72 -10.59 -13.72
N ARG A 145 6.32 -11.69 -13.29
CA ARG A 145 6.03 -12.29 -11.97
C ARG A 145 7.23 -12.08 -11.06
N LEU A 146 7.03 -11.31 -10.00
CA LEU A 146 8.07 -10.93 -9.06
C LEU A 146 7.64 -11.29 -7.64
N ALA A 147 8.60 -11.65 -6.79
CA ALA A 147 8.34 -11.97 -5.40
C ALA A 147 9.44 -11.41 -4.50
N PHE A 148 9.04 -10.70 -3.45
CA PHE A 148 9.97 -10.06 -2.52
C PHE A 148 9.57 -10.28 -1.06
N ILE A 149 10.56 -10.40 -0.19
CA ILE A 149 10.40 -10.33 1.26
C ILE A 149 10.99 -9.00 1.71
N VAL A 150 10.14 -8.12 2.23
CA VAL A 150 10.53 -6.77 2.65
C VAL A 150 10.64 -6.75 4.17
N THR A 151 11.79 -6.31 4.70
CA THR A 151 12.00 -6.17 6.14
C THR A 151 11.85 -4.71 6.52
N ILE A 152 10.84 -4.39 7.34
CA ILE A 152 10.53 -3.04 7.80
C ILE A 152 11.49 -2.71 8.97
N PRO A 153 12.27 -1.62 8.86
CA PRO A 153 13.23 -1.24 9.90
C PRO A 153 12.56 -0.78 11.20
N SER A 154 13.36 -0.76 12.26
CA SER A 154 12.97 -0.29 13.60
C SER A 154 12.64 1.21 13.57
N SER A 155 11.88 1.65 14.57
CA SER A 155 11.63 3.09 14.82
C SER A 155 12.90 3.87 15.16
N LYS A 156 13.91 3.16 15.68
CA LYS A 156 15.17 3.72 16.16
C LYS A 156 16.23 3.77 15.06
N ASP A 157 15.99 3.08 13.95
CA ASP A 157 16.89 3.12 12.81
C ASP A 157 16.84 4.52 12.22
N PHE A 158 17.98 5.21 12.28
CA PHE A 158 18.06 6.56 11.76
C PHE A 158 17.89 6.49 10.25
N ILE A 159 16.93 7.24 9.71
CA ILE A 159 16.85 7.46 8.27
C ILE A 159 18.08 8.30 7.93
N GLU A 160 19.11 7.67 7.38
CA GLU A 160 20.34 8.33 6.98
C GLU A 160 20.00 9.55 6.12
N SER A 161 20.46 10.72 6.57
CA SER A 161 20.19 11.97 5.86
C SER A 161 21.06 12.03 4.62
N CYS A 162 20.44 12.02 3.45
CA CYS A 162 21.15 12.38 2.22
C CYS A 162 21.01 13.87 1.93
N SER A 163 22.03 14.42 1.28
CA SER A 163 22.02 15.80 0.77
C SER A 163 22.00 15.74 -0.74
N ASN A 164 20.83 15.94 -1.34
CA ASN A 164 20.69 16.10 -2.78
C ASN A 164 20.11 17.49 -3.08
N LEU A 165 20.99 18.41 -3.50
CA LEU A 165 20.63 19.80 -3.78
C LEU A 165 19.62 19.96 -4.91
N LYS A 166 19.38 18.92 -5.72
CA LYS A 166 18.36 18.94 -6.78
C LYS A 166 16.94 18.77 -6.24
N CYS A 167 16.77 18.21 -5.03
CA CYS A 167 15.45 18.10 -4.41
C CYS A 167 15.02 19.48 -3.89
N ILE A 168 14.04 20.13 -4.52
CA ILE A 168 13.61 21.48 -4.14
C ILE A 168 12.54 21.44 -3.05
N HIS A 169 11.34 20.95 -3.39
CA HIS A 169 10.20 20.87 -2.46
C HIS A 169 10.09 19.46 -1.89
N ALA A 170 11.20 18.94 -1.36
CA ALA A 170 11.29 17.54 -0.96
C ALA A 170 12.26 17.31 0.19
N LYS A 171 12.12 16.15 0.82
CA LYS A 171 13.15 15.55 1.65
C LYS A 171 13.94 14.54 0.80
N CYS A 172 15.26 14.58 0.85
CA CYS A 172 16.09 13.53 0.28
C CYS A 172 16.00 12.27 1.15
N VAL A 173 15.76 11.12 0.52
CA VAL A 173 15.62 9.83 1.21
C VAL A 173 16.40 8.74 0.48
N MET A 174 17.03 7.85 1.23
CA MET A 174 17.73 6.68 0.70
C MET A 174 16.86 5.44 0.69
N TYR A 175 17.04 4.61 -0.33
CA TYR A 175 16.38 3.32 -0.43
C TYR A 175 17.02 2.30 0.50
N SER A 176 16.21 1.68 1.37
CA SER A 176 16.71 0.75 2.39
C SER A 176 17.27 -0.57 1.84
N ASN A 177 16.92 -0.95 0.60
CA ASN A 177 17.50 -2.12 -0.07
C ASN A 177 18.65 -1.80 -1.02
N SER A 178 19.06 -0.53 -1.13
CA SER A 178 20.10 -0.14 -2.06
C SER A 178 21.49 -0.39 -1.48
N ARG A 179 22.32 -1.14 -2.22
CA ARG A 179 23.75 -1.30 -1.88
C ARG A 179 24.57 -0.07 -2.28
N ASP A 180 24.11 0.65 -3.30
CA ASP A 180 24.79 1.80 -3.87
C ASP A 180 24.32 3.12 -3.25
N HIS A 181 23.61 3.07 -2.12
CA HIS A 181 23.03 4.23 -1.44
C HIS A 181 22.18 5.10 -2.38
N SER A 182 21.42 4.45 -3.27
CA SER A 182 20.57 5.19 -4.21
C SER A 182 19.51 5.99 -3.46
N THR A 183 19.37 7.25 -3.86
CA THR A 183 18.49 8.23 -3.22
C THR A 183 17.32 8.63 -4.11
N TYR A 184 16.25 9.15 -3.53
CA TYR A 184 15.19 9.83 -4.27
C TYR A 184 14.66 11.04 -3.49
N CYS A 185 13.96 11.93 -4.19
CA CYS A 185 13.26 13.05 -3.57
C CYS A 185 11.86 12.61 -3.13
N GLN A 186 11.63 12.57 -1.81
CA GLN A 186 10.29 12.41 -1.23
C GLN A 186 9.60 13.78 -1.24
N CYS A 187 8.72 13.99 -2.23
CA CYS A 187 8.09 15.28 -2.45
C CYS A 187 7.12 15.66 -1.33
N ASN A 188 7.06 16.97 -1.05
CA ASN A 188 6.02 17.57 -0.23
C ASN A 188 4.68 17.52 -0.96
N ALA A 189 3.58 17.63 -0.21
CA ALA A 189 2.24 17.66 -0.78
C ALA A 189 2.11 18.78 -1.84
N GLY A 190 1.55 18.43 -3.00
CA GLY A 190 1.38 19.34 -4.13
C GLY A 190 2.59 19.44 -5.07
N TRP A 191 3.64 18.66 -4.86
CA TRP A 191 4.82 18.61 -5.73
C TRP A 191 5.11 17.20 -6.22
N SER A 192 5.51 17.07 -7.49
CA SER A 192 5.84 15.80 -8.14
C SER A 192 7.04 15.94 -9.09
N GLY A 193 7.37 14.85 -9.77
CA GLY A 193 8.57 14.72 -10.59
C GLY A 193 9.74 14.14 -9.82
N GLN A 194 10.78 13.75 -10.56
CA GLN A 194 12.01 13.16 -10.03
C GLN A 194 12.67 14.06 -8.97
N TYR A 195 12.57 15.38 -9.15
CA TYR A 195 13.18 16.40 -8.29
C TYR A 195 12.17 17.27 -7.53
N CYS A 196 10.88 16.90 -7.56
CA CYS A 196 9.80 17.63 -6.87
C CYS A 196 9.66 19.10 -7.31
N THR A 197 9.75 19.32 -8.62
CA THR A 197 9.68 20.65 -9.28
C THR A 197 8.35 20.90 -9.99
N ILE A 198 7.51 19.87 -10.14
CA ILE A 198 6.25 19.94 -10.88
C ILE A 198 5.11 20.17 -9.89
N PRO A 199 4.42 21.33 -9.93
CA PRO A 199 3.31 21.58 -9.03
C PRO A 199 2.05 20.83 -9.49
N TYR A 200 1.23 20.40 -8.54
CA TYR A 200 -0.09 19.85 -8.79
C TYR A 200 -1.06 20.13 -7.64
N ASN A 201 -2.35 20.07 -7.92
CA ASN A 201 -3.37 20.23 -6.88
C ASN A 201 -3.68 18.88 -6.21
N CYS A 202 -3.47 18.80 -4.89
CA CYS A 202 -3.80 17.62 -4.12
C CYS A 202 -5.20 17.71 -3.51
N ASN A 203 -6.06 16.76 -3.87
CA ASN A 203 -7.46 16.71 -3.42
C ASN A 203 -7.71 15.76 -2.24
N CYS A 204 -6.68 15.46 -1.44
CA CYS A 204 -6.82 14.65 -0.24
C CYS A 204 -7.44 15.45 0.93
N SER A 205 -7.99 14.77 1.93
CA SER A 205 -8.43 15.40 3.19
C SER A 205 -7.27 16.13 3.90
N SER A 206 -7.58 17.19 4.65
CA SER A 206 -6.58 18.01 5.33
C SER A 206 -5.76 17.27 6.40
N ASP A 207 -6.32 16.22 6.98
CA ASP A 207 -5.69 15.34 7.98
C ASP A 207 -5.01 14.11 7.37
N SER A 208 -4.90 14.06 6.04
CA SER A 208 -4.29 12.94 5.32
C SER A 208 -2.97 13.33 4.66
N LYS A 209 -2.15 12.34 4.32
CA LYS A 209 -0.86 12.57 3.66
C LYS A 209 -0.97 12.34 2.17
N CYS A 210 -0.67 13.38 1.39
CA CYS A 210 -0.62 13.32 -0.06
C CYS A 210 0.76 12.88 -0.53
N ILE A 211 0.85 11.78 -1.28
CA ILE A 211 2.14 11.22 -1.70
C ILE A 211 2.40 11.32 -3.21
N GLY A 212 1.44 11.78 -3.99
CA GLY A 212 1.64 12.03 -5.42
C GLY A 212 0.36 11.99 -6.25
N LEU A 213 0.55 11.80 -7.55
CA LEU A 213 -0.50 11.61 -8.54
C LEU A 213 -0.31 10.29 -9.28
N SER A 214 -1.41 9.60 -9.56
CA SER A 214 -1.41 8.51 -10.53
C SER A 214 -1.36 9.04 -11.96
N SER A 215 -1.05 8.15 -12.91
CA SER A 215 -1.08 8.41 -14.36
C SER A 215 -2.40 8.96 -14.89
N HIS A 216 -3.50 8.80 -14.13
CA HIS A 216 -4.83 9.35 -14.45
C HIS A 216 -5.11 10.69 -13.75
N ASN A 217 -4.07 11.38 -13.27
CA ASN A 217 -4.15 12.66 -12.57
C ASN A 217 -5.03 12.62 -11.30
N ARG A 218 -5.02 11.48 -10.59
CA ARG A 218 -5.73 11.33 -9.31
C ARG A 218 -4.74 11.37 -8.15
N SER A 219 -5.03 12.18 -7.14
CA SER A 219 -4.24 12.25 -5.92
C SER A 219 -4.18 10.89 -5.21
N ILE A 220 -3.00 10.54 -4.72
CA ILE A 220 -2.76 9.35 -3.93
C ILE A 220 -2.66 9.78 -2.47
N CYS A 221 -3.60 9.31 -1.65
CA CYS A 221 -3.83 9.78 -0.29
C CYS A 221 -3.65 8.64 0.73
N ILE A 222 -2.80 8.85 1.72
CA ILE A 222 -2.69 7.97 2.89
C ILE A 222 -3.66 8.50 3.95
N CYS A 223 -4.74 7.73 4.16
CA CYS A 223 -5.77 8.12 5.09
C CYS A 223 -5.33 7.88 6.55
N PRO A 224 -5.64 8.82 7.46
CA PRO A 224 -5.46 8.61 8.88
C PRO A 224 -6.39 7.49 9.38
N MET A 225 -6.23 7.13 10.65
CA MET A 225 -7.06 6.14 11.29
C MET A 225 -8.56 6.49 11.19
N ASN A 226 -9.41 5.48 10.97
CA ASN A 226 -10.87 5.60 10.81
C ASN A 226 -11.34 6.45 9.62
N ARG A 227 -10.46 6.79 8.68
CA ARG A 227 -10.85 7.39 7.40
C ARG A 227 -10.47 6.49 6.23
N PHE A 228 -11.30 6.51 5.20
CA PHE A 228 -11.09 5.71 4.01
C PHE A 228 -11.58 6.41 2.74
N GLY A 229 -11.43 5.70 1.62
CA GLY A 229 -11.75 6.19 0.28
C GLY A 229 -10.59 6.98 -0.34
N TYR A 230 -10.70 7.19 -1.65
CA TYR A 230 -9.62 7.76 -2.48
C TYR A 230 -9.14 9.16 -2.05
N ARG A 231 -9.97 9.93 -1.32
CA ARG A 231 -9.62 11.25 -0.76
C ARG A 231 -9.56 11.28 0.76
N CYS A 232 -9.79 10.16 1.44
CA CYS A 232 -9.84 10.12 2.90
C CYS A 232 -10.91 11.04 3.51
N LEU A 233 -12.05 11.21 2.81
CA LEU A 233 -13.19 12.01 3.27
C LEU A 233 -14.27 11.16 3.92
N LEU A 234 -14.24 9.83 3.71
CA LEU A 234 -15.19 8.90 4.30
C LEU A 234 -14.67 8.43 5.66
N THR A 235 -15.59 8.20 6.59
CA THR A 235 -15.28 7.80 7.97
C THR A 235 -15.78 6.40 8.22
N ASP A 236 -14.93 5.55 8.77
CA ASP A 236 -15.29 4.19 9.17
C ASP A 236 -16.01 4.22 10.52
N PRO A 237 -17.29 3.80 10.58
CA PRO A 237 -18.07 3.87 11.81
C PRO A 237 -17.77 2.72 12.78
N ILE A 238 -17.02 1.68 12.39
CA ILE A 238 -16.87 0.44 13.16
C ILE A 238 -16.26 0.74 14.53
N CYS A 239 -15.11 1.41 14.55
CA CYS A 239 -14.41 1.76 15.79
C CYS A 239 -14.98 3.01 16.50
N GLN A 240 -16.07 3.61 16.00
CA GLN A 240 -16.69 4.83 16.55
C GLN A 240 -17.98 4.57 17.34
N ARG A 241 -18.44 3.32 17.44
CA ARG A 241 -19.66 2.98 18.20
C ARG A 241 -19.40 3.10 19.72
N ASN A 242 -19.76 4.25 20.28
CA ASN A 242 -19.45 4.70 21.64
C ASN A 242 -20.02 3.90 22.83
N ASN A 243 -20.82 2.85 22.66
CA ASN A 243 -21.52 2.27 23.82
C ASN A 243 -20.72 1.23 24.61
N HIS A 244 -19.74 0.54 24.02
CA HIS A 244 -18.85 -0.35 24.75
C HIS A 244 -17.48 -0.27 24.08
N SER A 245 -16.42 0.09 24.81
CA SER A 245 -15.05 0.12 24.26
C SER A 245 -14.75 -1.23 23.62
N MET A 246 -14.72 -1.28 22.28
CA MET A 246 -14.54 -2.53 21.54
C MET A 246 -13.23 -3.21 21.95
N CYS A 247 -12.21 -2.41 22.23
CA CYS A 247 -10.98 -2.84 22.87
C CYS A 247 -10.97 -2.35 24.33
N LEU A 248 -10.76 -3.26 25.27
CA LEU A 248 -10.66 -3.01 26.71
C LEU A 248 -9.25 -2.60 27.11
N ASN A 249 -9.06 -2.19 28.37
CA ASN A 249 -7.76 -1.91 28.99
C ASN A 249 -6.86 -0.96 28.19
N GLY A 250 -7.45 0.01 27.48
CA GLY A 250 -6.71 0.98 26.66
C GLY A 250 -6.22 0.43 25.32
N GLY A 251 -6.78 -0.67 24.83
CA GLY A 251 -6.51 -1.20 23.50
C GLY A 251 -6.98 -0.27 22.38
N THR A 252 -6.26 -0.32 21.26
CA THR A 252 -6.52 0.52 20.08
C THR A 252 -7.31 -0.27 19.04
N CYS A 253 -8.51 0.20 18.70
CA CYS A 253 -9.39 -0.43 17.69
C CYS A 253 -8.95 -0.06 16.28
N ILE A 254 -8.74 -1.07 15.42
CA ILE A 254 -8.47 -0.91 13.99
C ILE A 254 -9.64 -1.50 13.20
N PRO A 255 -10.26 -0.75 12.27
CA PRO A 255 -11.21 -1.34 11.34
C PRO A 255 -10.49 -2.32 10.40
N THR A 256 -11.17 -3.40 10.05
CA THR A 256 -10.61 -4.40 9.14
C THR A 256 -10.71 -3.92 7.69
N ASP A 257 -9.59 -3.79 6.99
CA ASP A 257 -9.57 -3.49 5.55
C ASP A 257 -10.15 -4.65 4.70
N GLU A 258 -10.55 -4.36 3.46
CA GLU A 258 -11.10 -5.31 2.47
C GLU A 258 -10.26 -6.59 2.24
N TYR A 259 -8.97 -6.59 2.57
CA TYR A 259 -8.06 -7.72 2.41
C TYR A 259 -8.02 -8.70 3.59
N ALA A 260 -8.64 -8.37 4.71
CA ALA A 260 -8.64 -9.23 5.88
C ALA A 260 -9.86 -10.17 5.89
N LEU A 261 -9.70 -11.25 6.66
CA LEU A 261 -10.57 -12.43 6.67
C LEU A 261 -12.07 -12.04 6.72
N PRO A 262 -12.95 -12.70 5.93
CA PRO A 262 -14.36 -12.30 5.70
C PRO A 262 -15.29 -12.36 6.92
N HIS A 263 -14.77 -12.40 8.16
CA HIS A 263 -15.53 -12.68 9.38
C HIS A 263 -15.19 -11.79 10.59
N LYS A 264 -14.34 -10.75 10.46
CA LYS A 264 -14.06 -9.83 11.57
C LYS A 264 -14.08 -8.37 11.13
N ASP A 265 -14.96 -7.59 11.74
CA ASP A 265 -15.15 -6.16 11.40
C ASP A 265 -14.03 -5.26 11.96
N PHE A 266 -13.36 -5.69 13.04
CA PHE A 266 -12.27 -4.94 13.67
C PHE A 266 -11.20 -5.83 14.30
N TYR A 267 -10.07 -5.21 14.66
CA TYR A 267 -8.97 -5.81 15.41
C TYR A 267 -8.48 -4.87 16.53
N CYS A 268 -8.09 -5.42 17.69
CA CYS A 268 -7.55 -4.64 18.80
C CYS A 268 -6.03 -4.79 18.92
N ILE A 269 -5.29 -3.68 18.88
CA ILE A 269 -3.89 -3.64 19.33
C ILE A 269 -3.90 -3.50 20.85
N CYS A 270 -3.43 -4.52 21.55
CA CYS A 270 -3.38 -4.51 23.01
C CYS A 270 -2.10 -3.84 23.53
N PRO A 271 -2.21 -3.03 24.60
CA PRO A 271 -1.04 -2.49 25.27
C PRO A 271 -0.28 -3.61 25.98
N ILE A 272 0.98 -3.31 26.31
CA ILE A 272 1.87 -4.26 27.01
C ILE A 272 1.21 -4.69 28.33
N GLY A 273 1.18 -6.00 28.58
CA GLY A 273 0.55 -6.57 29.76
C GLY A 273 -0.92 -6.95 29.58
N TYR A 274 -1.49 -6.79 28.38
CA TYR A 274 -2.84 -7.24 28.04
C TYR A 274 -2.85 -8.01 26.72
N ILE A 275 -3.63 -9.08 26.68
CA ILE A 275 -3.84 -9.95 25.52
C ILE A 275 -5.34 -10.29 25.40
N GLY A 276 -5.70 -11.02 24.35
CA GLY A 276 -7.08 -11.38 24.03
C GLY A 276 -7.61 -10.59 22.84
N GLU A 277 -8.77 -10.97 22.32
CA GLU A 277 -9.33 -10.35 21.11
C GLU A 277 -9.74 -8.89 21.33
N ARG A 278 -10.12 -8.57 22.56
CA ARG A 278 -10.51 -7.24 23.01
C ARG A 278 -9.59 -6.74 24.11
N CYS A 279 -8.38 -7.29 24.24
CA CYS A 279 -7.43 -6.94 25.30
C CYS A 279 -7.98 -7.16 26.72
N GLU A 280 -8.86 -8.14 26.89
CA GLU A 280 -9.58 -8.45 28.12
C GLU A 280 -8.76 -9.21 29.16
N ILE A 281 -7.67 -9.86 28.75
CA ILE A 281 -6.87 -10.75 29.59
C ILE A 281 -5.60 -10.01 30.03
N ALA A 282 -5.37 -9.90 31.33
CA ALA A 282 -4.09 -9.43 31.86
C ALA A 282 -3.00 -10.49 31.65
N GLU A 283 -1.92 -10.13 30.98
CA GLU A 283 -0.79 -11.00 30.72
C GLU A 283 -0.02 -11.28 32.01
N LYS A 284 0.25 -12.56 32.29
CA LYS A 284 1.02 -12.96 33.48
C LYS A 284 2.48 -12.63 33.25
N LYS A 285 3.06 -11.77 34.11
CA LYS A 285 4.48 -11.42 34.06
C LYS A 285 5.33 -12.55 34.63
N ILE A 286 6.31 -13.01 33.85
CA ILE A 286 7.39 -13.85 34.37
C ILE A 286 8.55 -12.92 34.72
N HIS A 287 8.85 -12.82 36.01
CA HIS A 287 10.04 -12.12 36.49
C HIS A 287 11.20 -13.10 36.51
N ILE A 288 12.08 -13.02 35.52
CA ILE A 288 13.31 -13.81 35.48
C ILE A 288 14.39 -12.99 36.21
N LEU A 289 14.77 -13.45 37.39
CA LEU A 289 15.87 -12.91 38.17
C LEU A 289 17.10 -13.75 37.85
N PHE A 290 18.16 -13.11 37.37
CA PHE A 290 19.44 -13.77 37.16
C PHE A 290 20.31 -13.52 38.39
N GLU A 291 20.88 -14.59 38.95
CA GLU A 291 21.94 -14.46 39.95
C GLU A 291 23.17 -13.79 39.32
N LYS A 292 23.88 -12.98 40.10
CA LYS A 292 25.02 -12.15 39.64
C LYS A 292 26.20 -12.91 39.01
N ASN A 293 26.16 -14.24 39.00
CA ASN A 293 27.24 -15.12 38.54
C ASN A 293 26.99 -15.69 37.14
N ILE A 294 26.43 -14.91 36.22
CA ILE A 294 26.50 -15.26 34.78
C ILE A 294 27.92 -14.92 34.32
N ILE A 295 28.80 -15.91 34.38
CA ILE A 295 30.10 -15.85 33.73
C ILE A 295 29.83 -15.99 32.23
N ILE A 296 29.88 -14.88 31.50
CA ILE A 296 29.90 -14.89 30.04
C ILE A 296 31.30 -15.36 29.65
N SER A 297 31.46 -16.64 29.30
CA SER A 297 32.71 -17.13 28.74
C SER A 297 32.98 -16.38 27.43
N GLN A 298 34.13 -15.71 27.38
CA GLN A 298 34.67 -15.03 26.19
C GLN A 298 34.88 -15.98 25.02
#